data_AF-A0A1D2A5J9-F1
#
_entry.id   AF-A0A1D2A5J9-F1
#
_cell.length_a   1.000
_cell.length_b   1.000
_cell.length_c   1.000
_cell.angle_alpha   90.00
_cell.angle_beta   90.00
_cell.angle_gamma   90.00
#
_symmetry.space_group_name_H-M   'P 1'
#
loop_
_entity.id
_entity.type
_entity.pdbx_description
1 polymer ?
#
loop_
_entity_poly.entity_id
_entity_poly.type
_entity_poly.pdbx_seq_one_letter_code
_entity_poly.pdbx_strand_id
1 'polypeptide(L)'
;MWRILRETGIAPETVRGAQDDRLMPALAGVGFADVGSGISGTRSAAFSSATLATWRLPFFLRLEAHVSAAAAACTGGCASCAAPRLVAFSGVRHFRELFPEKARCPALRAAAHKDGPPNQCDEEASSCPENGGLDGGATAPRRIRLTPRCPATIRPGRQWVLPAGWPLPPARCEVWVMPSTSGAAAMTREERVSPWRTLAARLQAEGPCAAVPGACACVST
;
A
#
# COMPACT_ATOMS: atom_id res chain seq x y z
N MET A 1 -9.97 -9.47 11.32
CA MET A 1 -9.62 -8.04 11.10
C MET A 1 -9.76 -7.19 12.37
N TRP A 2 -10.97 -6.96 12.89
CA TRP A 2 -11.22 -6.04 14.01
C TRP A 2 -10.34 -6.23 15.25
N ARG A 3 -10.09 -7.47 15.66
CA ARG A 3 -9.17 -7.77 16.76
C ARG A 3 -7.77 -7.19 16.52
N ILE A 4 -7.23 -7.32 15.32
CA ILE A 4 -5.91 -6.76 14.96
C ILE A 4 -5.95 -5.23 14.96
N LEU A 5 -7.01 -4.63 14.41
CA LEU A 5 -7.14 -3.16 14.40
C LEU A 5 -7.16 -2.58 15.82
N ARG A 6 -7.87 -3.23 16.75
CA ARG A 6 -7.90 -2.84 18.17
C ARG A 6 -6.56 -3.09 18.86
N GLU A 7 -5.98 -4.29 18.70
CA GLU A 7 -4.68 -4.64 19.30
C GLU A 7 -3.52 -3.75 18.84
N THR A 8 -3.64 -3.14 17.66
CA THR A 8 -2.64 -2.23 17.11
C THR A 8 -2.95 -0.75 17.36
N GLY A 9 -4.10 -0.44 17.98
CA GLY A 9 -4.53 0.94 18.23
C GLY A 9 -5.00 1.70 16.98
N ILE A 10 -5.22 1.02 15.85
CA ILE A 10 -5.81 1.63 14.65
C ILE A 10 -7.31 1.89 14.88
N ALA A 11 -7.99 0.92 15.51
CA ALA A 11 -9.37 1.10 15.95
C ALA A 11 -9.38 1.49 17.44
N PRO A 12 -10.13 2.53 17.84
CA PRO A 12 -10.27 2.92 19.23
C PRO A 12 -11.01 1.84 20.01
N GLU A 13 -10.88 1.85 21.34
CA GLU A 13 -11.48 0.84 22.22
C GLU A 13 -13.01 0.80 22.15
N THR A 14 -13.64 1.92 21.80
CA THR A 14 -15.09 2.06 21.64
C THR A 14 -15.64 1.29 20.43
N VAL A 15 -14.80 0.98 19.44
CA VAL A 15 -15.19 0.22 18.25
C VAL A 15 -15.07 -1.28 18.57
N ARG A 16 -16.21 -1.97 18.63
CA ARG A 16 -16.27 -3.37 19.07
C ARG A 16 -16.15 -4.36 17.91
N GLY A 17 -16.52 -3.97 16.70
CA GLY A 17 -16.52 -4.87 15.55
C GLY A 17 -17.11 -4.26 14.27
N ALA A 18 -17.58 -5.13 13.38
CA ALA A 18 -18.07 -4.74 12.05
C ALA A 18 -19.30 -3.84 12.09
N GLN A 19 -20.14 -3.95 13.12
CA GLN A 19 -21.29 -3.09 13.32
C GLN A 19 -20.95 -1.62 13.57
N ASP A 20 -19.69 -1.33 13.94
CA ASP A 20 -19.21 0.02 14.26
C ASP A 20 -18.35 0.59 13.12
N ASP A 21 -18.33 -0.04 11.94
CA ASP A 21 -17.49 0.35 10.80
C ASP A 21 -17.75 1.78 10.32
N ARG A 22 -19.01 2.21 10.35
CA ARG A 22 -19.45 3.58 10.00
C ARG A 22 -18.89 4.65 10.93
N LEU A 23 -18.45 4.28 12.14
CA LEU A 23 -17.89 5.22 13.11
C LEU A 23 -16.38 5.45 12.87
N MET A 24 -15.69 4.51 12.21
CA MET A 24 -14.23 4.56 12.02
C MET A 24 -13.72 5.79 11.26
N PRO A 25 -14.42 6.33 10.24
CA PRO A 25 -13.98 7.55 9.59
C PRO A 25 -13.92 8.74 10.55
N ALA A 26 -14.93 8.90 11.40
CA ALA A 26 -15.01 10.02 12.35
C ALA A 26 -14.08 9.82 13.56
N LEU A 27 -13.98 8.59 14.08
CA LEU A 27 -13.20 8.31 15.29
C LEU A 27 -11.71 8.10 15.04
N ALA A 28 -11.32 7.60 13.86
CA ALA A 28 -9.96 7.18 13.56
C ALA A 28 -9.44 7.66 12.19
N GLY A 29 -10.27 8.35 11.39
CA GLY A 29 -9.89 8.71 10.01
C GLY A 29 -9.75 7.50 9.08
N VAL A 30 -10.36 6.35 9.41
CA VAL A 30 -10.23 5.09 8.66
C VAL A 30 -11.53 4.76 7.95
N GLY A 31 -11.48 4.68 6.62
CA GLY A 31 -12.56 4.16 5.78
C GLY A 31 -12.30 2.72 5.31
N PHE A 32 -13.36 2.03 4.90
CA PHE A 32 -13.30 0.68 4.33
C PHE A 32 -13.84 0.68 2.91
N ALA A 33 -13.19 -0.07 2.03
CA ALA A 33 -13.64 -0.32 0.67
C ALA A 33 -13.23 -1.73 0.24
N ASP A 34 -14.13 -2.42 -0.46
CA ASP A 34 -13.85 -3.75 -0.98
C ASP A 34 -13.32 -3.71 -2.42
N VAL A 35 -12.43 -4.65 -2.73
CA VAL A 35 -11.95 -4.85 -4.11
C VAL A 35 -13.06 -5.39 -5.00
N GLY A 36 -13.83 -6.38 -4.52
CA GLY A 36 -15.03 -6.88 -5.20
C GLY A 36 -16.29 -6.34 -4.55
N SER A 37 -17.32 -6.02 -5.34
CA SER A 37 -18.62 -5.56 -4.86
C SER A 37 -19.75 -6.39 -5.46
N GLY A 38 -20.87 -6.51 -4.75
CA GLY A 38 -22.07 -7.20 -5.24
C GLY A 38 -22.07 -8.72 -5.06
N ILE A 39 -21.10 -9.28 -4.32
CA ILE A 39 -21.07 -10.70 -3.96
C ILE A 39 -20.98 -10.81 -2.44
N SER A 40 -21.93 -11.50 -1.83
CA SER A 40 -21.92 -11.76 -0.40
C SER A 40 -20.90 -12.85 -0.04
N GLY A 41 -20.11 -12.60 1.01
CA GLY A 41 -19.17 -13.58 1.57
C GLY A 41 -17.70 -13.19 1.44
N THR A 42 -16.85 -13.84 2.25
CA THR A 42 -15.41 -13.52 2.41
C THR A 42 -14.47 -14.57 1.81
N ARG A 43 -15.00 -15.49 1.01
CA ARG A 43 -14.22 -16.59 0.41
C ARG A 43 -13.49 -16.11 -0.83
N SER A 44 -12.44 -15.32 -0.64
CA SER A 44 -11.61 -14.85 -1.76
C SER A 44 -11.10 -16.03 -2.61
N ALA A 45 -10.78 -17.17 -1.97
CA ALA A 45 -10.37 -18.43 -2.61
C ALA A 45 -11.35 -18.97 -3.67
N ALA A 46 -12.63 -18.61 -3.61
CA ALA A 46 -13.64 -19.05 -4.56
C ALA A 46 -13.58 -18.31 -5.91
N PHE A 47 -12.90 -17.17 -5.98
CA PHE A 47 -12.81 -16.36 -7.20
C PHE A 47 -11.52 -16.68 -7.97
N SER A 48 -11.64 -16.81 -9.29
CA SER A 48 -10.49 -16.99 -10.18
C SER A 48 -9.67 -15.69 -10.31
N SER A 49 -8.41 -15.78 -10.74
CA SER A 49 -7.61 -14.58 -11.07
C SER A 49 -8.28 -13.72 -12.16
N ALA A 50 -8.89 -14.35 -13.17
CA ALA A 50 -9.64 -13.63 -14.20
C ALA A 50 -10.81 -12.85 -13.61
N THR A 51 -11.56 -13.45 -12.67
CA THR A 51 -12.64 -12.78 -11.94
C THR A 51 -12.13 -11.60 -11.12
N LEU A 52 -11.02 -11.76 -10.41
CA LEU A 52 -10.44 -10.68 -9.59
C LEU A 52 -9.92 -9.53 -10.46
N ALA A 53 -9.40 -9.85 -11.65
CA ALA A 53 -8.92 -8.85 -12.60
C ALA A 53 -10.05 -7.94 -13.13
N THR A 54 -11.28 -8.46 -13.31
CA THR A 54 -12.41 -7.63 -13.76
C THR A 54 -12.85 -6.61 -12.71
N TRP A 55 -12.51 -6.83 -11.43
CA TRP A 55 -12.84 -5.91 -10.34
C TRP A 55 -11.90 -4.71 -10.24
N ARG A 56 -10.75 -4.73 -10.94
CA ARG A 56 -9.74 -3.66 -10.87
C ARG A 56 -10.31 -2.29 -11.20
N LEU A 57 -10.95 -2.15 -12.35
CA LEU A 57 -11.49 -0.86 -12.79
C LEU A 57 -12.65 -0.40 -11.88
N PRO A 58 -13.67 -1.22 -11.57
CA PRO A 58 -14.69 -0.85 -10.58
C PRO A 58 -14.12 -0.43 -9.22
N PHE A 59 -13.07 -1.11 -8.75
CA PHE A 59 -12.39 -0.75 -7.51
C PHE A 59 -11.73 0.64 -7.59
N PHE A 60 -11.03 0.95 -8.68
CA PHE A 60 -10.41 2.27 -8.87
C PHE A 60 -11.44 3.39 -8.93
N LEU A 61 -12.54 3.20 -9.67
CA LEU A 61 -13.64 4.16 -9.73
C LEU A 61 -14.26 4.40 -8.35
N ARG A 62 -14.37 3.37 -7.50
CA ARG A 62 -14.82 3.54 -6.12
C ARG A 62 -13.84 4.32 -5.26
N LEU A 63 -12.54 4.11 -5.41
CA LEU A 63 -11.54 4.91 -4.71
C LEU A 63 -11.67 6.40 -5.09
N GLU A 64 -11.81 6.71 -6.37
CA GLU A 64 -12.03 8.08 -6.85
C GLU A 64 -13.33 8.67 -6.31
N ALA A 65 -14.42 7.90 -6.34
CA ALA A 65 -15.70 8.33 -5.78
C ALA A 65 -15.62 8.61 -4.27
N HIS A 66 -14.88 7.80 -3.51
CA HIS A 66 -14.65 8.04 -2.09
C HIS A 66 -13.86 9.33 -1.85
N VAL A 67 -12.81 9.59 -2.65
CA VAL A 67 -12.06 10.84 -2.56
C VAL A 67 -12.94 12.04 -2.91
N SER A 68 -13.75 11.93 -3.96
CA SER A 68 -14.69 12.98 -4.35
C SER A 68 -15.73 13.26 -3.27
N ALA A 69 -16.29 12.23 -2.66
CA ALA A 69 -17.27 12.36 -1.57
C ALA A 69 -16.63 12.98 -0.31
N ALA A 70 -15.42 12.55 0.04
CA ALA A 70 -14.67 13.13 1.15
C ALA A 70 -14.33 14.61 0.89
N ALA A 71 -13.97 14.97 -0.35
CA ALA A 71 -13.66 16.34 -0.75
C ALA A 71 -14.89 17.25 -0.61
N ALA A 72 -16.06 16.76 -1.00
CA ALA A 72 -17.33 17.47 -0.85
C ALA A 72 -17.72 17.69 0.63
N ALA A 73 -17.28 16.81 1.52
CA ALA A 73 -17.51 16.93 2.96
C ALA A 73 -16.51 17.85 3.68
N CYS A 74 -15.35 18.14 3.06
CA CYS A 74 -14.34 19.03 3.63
C CYS A 74 -14.64 20.50 3.33
N THR A 75 -14.53 21.37 4.34
CA THR A 75 -14.60 22.83 4.23
C THR A 75 -13.36 23.38 3.50
N GLY A 76 -13.34 23.22 2.18
CA GLY A 76 -12.20 23.57 1.31
C GLY A 76 -12.16 22.82 -0.02
N GLY A 77 -12.99 21.80 -0.23
CA GLY A 77 -13.35 21.23 -1.55
C GLY A 77 -12.24 20.58 -2.38
N CYS A 78 -10.99 20.58 -1.92
CA CYS A 78 -9.84 20.08 -2.66
C CYS A 78 -9.76 18.54 -2.63
N ALA A 79 -9.90 17.89 -3.79
CA ALA A 79 -9.77 16.43 -3.93
C ALA A 79 -8.40 15.92 -3.44
N SER A 80 -7.33 16.71 -3.63
CA SER A 80 -5.99 16.36 -3.14
C SER A 80 -5.86 16.38 -1.61
N CYS A 81 -6.76 17.05 -0.92
CA CYS A 81 -6.79 17.19 0.54
C CYS A 81 -7.63 16.07 1.17
N ALA A 82 -8.61 15.58 0.41
CA ALA A 82 -9.50 14.49 0.80
C ALA A 82 -9.00 13.10 0.41
N ALA A 83 -7.97 13.02 -0.44
CA ALA A 83 -7.36 11.74 -0.78
C ALA A 83 -6.80 11.06 0.47
N PRO A 84 -7.02 9.74 0.65
CA PRO A 84 -6.46 9.05 1.79
C PRO A 84 -4.94 9.08 1.71
N ARG A 85 -4.29 9.39 2.83
CA ARG A 85 -2.82 9.39 2.93
C ARG A 85 -2.25 7.97 2.78
N LEU A 86 -3.04 6.95 3.13
CA LEU A 86 -2.68 5.55 3.04
C LEU A 86 -3.85 4.70 2.53
N VAL A 87 -3.57 3.72 1.67
CA VAL A 87 -4.47 2.62 1.34
C VAL A 87 -3.85 1.29 1.75
N ALA A 88 -4.48 0.58 2.68
CA ALA A 88 -4.01 -0.71 3.16
C ALA A 88 -4.87 -1.86 2.64
N PHE A 89 -4.27 -2.76 1.86
CA PHE A 89 -4.90 -4.00 1.41
C PHE A 89 -4.85 -5.06 2.50
N SER A 90 -6.01 -5.55 2.96
CA SER A 90 -6.12 -6.61 3.98
C SER A 90 -5.87 -8.04 3.45
N GLY A 91 -4.90 -8.18 2.54
CA GLY A 91 -4.48 -9.47 1.98
C GLY A 91 -3.60 -9.32 0.73
N VAL A 92 -2.45 -10.00 0.75
CA VAL A 92 -1.47 -10.01 -0.36
C VAL A 92 -2.09 -10.41 -1.69
N ARG A 93 -2.98 -11.40 -1.69
CA ARG A 93 -3.64 -11.86 -2.91
C ARG A 93 -4.42 -10.73 -3.58
N HIS A 94 -5.26 -10.00 -2.85
CA HIS A 94 -6.07 -8.93 -3.44
C HIS A 94 -5.22 -7.90 -4.17
N PHE A 95 -4.12 -7.46 -3.54
CA PHE A 95 -3.20 -6.50 -4.18
C PHE A 95 -2.50 -7.09 -5.41
N ARG A 96 -2.06 -8.35 -5.33
CA ARG A 96 -1.40 -9.04 -6.44
C ARG A 96 -2.27 -9.13 -7.69
N GLU A 97 -3.56 -9.40 -7.52
CA GLU A 97 -4.48 -9.55 -8.66
C GLU A 97 -4.87 -8.20 -9.30
N LEU A 98 -4.48 -7.06 -8.71
CA LEU A 98 -4.63 -5.75 -9.37
C LEU A 98 -3.56 -5.49 -10.44
N PHE A 99 -2.48 -6.29 -10.47
CA PHE A 99 -1.48 -6.20 -11.52
C PHE A 99 -1.95 -6.97 -12.76
N PRO A 100 -1.88 -6.39 -13.97
CA PRO A 100 -2.29 -7.08 -15.18
C PRO A 100 -1.45 -8.34 -15.39
N GLU A 101 -2.07 -9.40 -15.92
CA GLU A 101 -1.48 -10.72 -16.11
C GLU A 101 -0.20 -10.69 -16.96
N LYS A 102 -0.10 -9.74 -17.90
CA LYS A 102 1.08 -9.51 -18.77
C LYS A 102 2.23 -8.74 -18.11
N ALA A 103 2.08 -8.24 -16.87
CA ALA A 103 3.18 -7.65 -16.12
C ALA A 103 4.15 -8.68 -15.53
N ARG A 104 3.83 -9.98 -15.64
CA ARG A 104 4.79 -11.07 -15.52
C ARG A 104 5.60 -11.15 -16.82
N CYS A 105 6.69 -10.39 -16.88
CA CYS A 105 7.61 -10.35 -18.02
C CYS A 105 7.92 -11.76 -18.57
N PRO A 106 7.58 -12.07 -19.84
CA PRO A 106 8.09 -13.25 -20.53
C PRO A 106 9.63 -13.24 -20.62
N ALA A 107 10.24 -12.05 -20.54
CA ALA A 107 11.68 -11.83 -20.64
C ALA A 107 12.53 -12.54 -19.58
N LEU A 108 11.94 -13.02 -18.48
CA LEU A 108 12.67 -13.81 -17.47
C LEU A 108 12.69 -15.32 -17.75
N ARG A 109 11.79 -15.84 -18.61
CA ARG A 109 11.87 -17.25 -19.05
C ARG A 109 12.90 -17.47 -20.16
N ALA A 110 13.23 -16.42 -20.91
CA ALA A 110 14.29 -16.47 -21.93
C ALA A 110 15.72 -16.35 -21.35
N ALA A 111 15.87 -15.96 -20.08
CA ALA A 111 17.16 -15.78 -19.43
C ALA A 111 17.58 -16.97 -18.54
N ALA A 112 16.76 -18.01 -18.42
CA ALA A 112 17.07 -19.22 -17.64
C ALA A 112 17.78 -20.32 -18.45
N HIS A 113 18.23 -20.00 -19.68
CA HIS A 113 19.08 -20.87 -20.48
C HIS A 113 20.27 -20.06 -20.99
N LYS A 114 21.28 -19.90 -20.14
CA LYS A 114 22.70 -19.70 -20.47
C LYS A 114 23.52 -19.65 -19.17
N ASP A 115 24.13 -20.80 -18.90
CA ASP A 115 25.36 -21.11 -18.17
C ASP A 115 26.01 -20.03 -17.28
N GLY A 116 26.27 -20.41 -16.02
CA GLY A 116 27.30 -19.83 -15.16
C GLY A 116 27.15 -20.21 -13.68
N PRO A 117 28.16 -20.82 -13.01
CA PRO A 117 28.07 -21.20 -11.60
C PRO A 117 28.10 -19.99 -10.65
N PRO A 118 27.63 -20.14 -9.40
CA PRO A 118 27.49 -19.05 -8.44
C PRO A 118 28.87 -18.64 -7.90
N ASN A 119 29.28 -17.40 -8.14
CA ASN A 119 30.42 -16.81 -7.44
C ASN A 119 29.99 -16.36 -6.04
N GLN A 120 30.75 -16.82 -5.05
CA GLN A 120 30.59 -16.58 -3.63
C GLN A 120 30.87 -15.10 -3.30
N CYS A 121 30.17 -14.60 -2.27
CA CYS A 121 30.51 -13.35 -1.61
C CYS A 121 31.48 -13.70 -0.48
N ASP A 122 32.78 -13.48 -0.70
CA ASP A 122 33.74 -13.38 0.40
C ASP A 122 33.76 -11.93 0.90
N GLU A 123 33.40 -11.77 2.18
CA GLU A 123 33.92 -10.70 3.01
C GLU A 123 35.41 -10.99 3.27
N GLU A 124 36.32 -10.07 2.96
CA GLU A 124 37.38 -9.73 3.91
C GLU A 124 38.00 -8.36 3.62
N ALA A 125 38.45 -7.76 4.71
CA ALA A 125 38.80 -6.37 4.87
C ALA A 125 40.21 -6.02 4.38
N SER A 126 40.47 -4.70 4.36
CA SER A 126 41.71 -4.06 4.80
C SER A 126 42.42 -3.22 3.73
N SER A 127 42.40 -1.91 4.01
CA SER A 127 43.53 -0.97 4.00
C SER A 127 43.22 0.32 3.24
N CYS A 128 43.29 1.42 3.99
CA CYS A 128 43.38 2.78 3.47
C CYS A 128 44.76 2.99 2.81
N PRO A 129 44.88 3.97 1.89
CA PRO A 129 45.36 5.25 2.38
C PRO A 129 44.58 6.47 1.86
N GLU A 130 44.72 7.52 2.66
CA GLU A 130 44.25 8.88 2.46
C GLU A 130 44.77 9.50 1.16
N ASN A 131 43.94 10.28 0.46
CA ASN A 131 44.27 11.65 0.03
C ASN A 131 43.10 12.32 -0.73
N GLY A 132 42.73 13.52 -0.24
CA GLY A 132 42.39 14.71 -1.01
C GLY A 132 41.28 14.66 -2.06
N GLY A 133 40.14 15.28 -1.76
CA GLY A 133 39.16 15.63 -2.79
C GLY A 133 37.90 16.27 -2.20
N LEU A 134 37.94 17.59 -2.03
CA LEU A 134 36.74 18.42 -1.85
C LEU A 134 35.92 18.33 -3.13
N ASP A 135 34.76 17.68 -3.10
CA ASP A 135 33.69 17.97 -4.05
C ASP A 135 32.32 17.75 -3.40
N GLY A 136 31.62 18.87 -3.24
CA GLY A 136 30.23 18.93 -2.81
C GLY A 136 29.31 18.37 -3.89
N GLY A 137 29.21 17.05 -3.96
CA GLY A 137 28.20 16.35 -4.76
C GLY A 137 26.93 16.17 -3.93
N ALA A 138 26.08 17.19 -3.85
CA ALA A 138 24.70 17.02 -3.42
C ALA A 138 24.04 15.99 -4.35
N THR A 139 24.01 14.72 -3.92
CA THR A 139 23.42 13.63 -4.68
C THR A 139 21.92 13.88 -4.72
N ALA A 140 21.47 14.50 -5.82
CA ALA A 140 20.07 14.69 -6.11
C ALA A 140 19.34 13.35 -5.90
N PRO A 141 18.19 13.33 -5.21
CA PRO A 141 17.46 12.09 -4.98
C PRO A 141 17.21 11.43 -6.33
N ARG A 142 17.77 10.24 -6.51
CA ARG A 142 17.57 9.43 -7.71
C ARG A 142 16.07 9.38 -7.97
N ARG A 143 15.61 10.05 -9.03
CA ARG A 143 14.25 9.90 -9.54
C ARG A 143 14.05 8.43 -9.83
N ILE A 144 13.34 7.73 -8.93
CA ILE A 144 12.93 6.35 -9.14
C ILE A 144 12.05 6.37 -10.38
N ARG A 145 12.59 5.94 -11.52
CA ARG A 145 11.77 5.65 -12.70
C ARG A 145 10.88 4.49 -12.31
N LEU A 146 9.59 4.74 -12.15
CA LEU A 146 8.58 3.71 -11.95
C LEU A 146 8.51 2.86 -13.23
N THR A 147 9.35 1.82 -13.33
CA THR A 147 9.20 0.83 -14.39
C THR A 147 7.89 0.05 -14.17
N PRO A 148 7.05 -0.15 -15.18
CA PRO A 148 5.74 -0.81 -15.08
C PRO A 148 5.85 -2.34 -14.90
N ARG A 149 6.85 -2.82 -14.16
CA ARG A 149 7.04 -4.25 -13.89
C ARG A 149 6.36 -4.61 -12.58
N CYS A 150 5.48 -5.60 -12.64
CA CYS A 150 4.97 -6.23 -11.41
C CYS A 150 6.17 -6.81 -10.65
N PRO A 151 6.30 -6.54 -9.33
CA PRO A 151 7.33 -7.20 -8.54
C PRO A 151 7.12 -8.71 -8.60
N ALA A 152 8.22 -9.48 -8.68
CA ALA A 152 8.17 -10.94 -8.70
C ALA A 152 7.49 -11.50 -7.44
N THR A 153 7.69 -10.81 -6.31
CA THR A 153 7.10 -11.15 -5.02
C THR A 153 6.59 -9.87 -4.34
N ILE A 154 5.33 -9.91 -3.90
CA ILE A 154 4.73 -8.84 -3.09
C ILE A 154 4.88 -9.24 -1.62
N ARG A 155 5.60 -8.43 -0.85
CA ARG A 155 5.78 -8.64 0.58
C ARG A 155 4.78 -7.78 1.37
N PRO A 156 4.33 -8.24 2.56
CA PRO A 156 3.60 -7.37 3.47
C PRO A 156 4.41 -6.13 3.85
N GLY A 157 3.72 -5.02 4.10
CA GLY A 157 4.29 -3.70 4.38
C GLY A 157 4.02 -2.68 3.28
N ARG A 158 4.77 -1.58 3.31
CA ARG A 158 4.68 -0.49 2.33
C ARG A 158 5.13 -0.96 0.94
N GLN A 159 4.40 -0.57 -0.09
CA GLN A 159 4.68 -0.89 -1.48
C GLN A 159 5.28 0.33 -2.20
N TRP A 160 6.28 0.06 -3.05
CA TRP A 160 6.93 1.06 -3.92
C TRP A 160 6.52 0.90 -5.40
N VAL A 161 5.75 -0.14 -5.73
CA VAL A 161 5.19 -0.36 -7.06
C VAL A 161 3.68 -0.39 -6.95
N LEU A 162 3.01 0.37 -7.82
CA LEU A 162 1.55 0.45 -7.90
C LEU A 162 1.07 -0.18 -9.21
N PRO A 163 -0.13 -0.77 -9.23
CA PRO A 163 -0.71 -1.30 -10.46
C PRO A 163 -0.94 -0.17 -11.47
N ALA A 164 -0.89 -0.52 -12.77
CA ALA A 164 -1.15 0.45 -13.83
C ALA A 164 -2.56 1.04 -13.70
N GLY A 165 -2.67 2.36 -13.87
CA GLY A 165 -3.92 3.11 -13.70
C GLY A 165 -4.36 3.31 -12.25
N TRP A 166 -3.45 3.18 -11.28
CA TRP A 166 -3.74 3.53 -9.88
C TRP A 166 -4.31 4.95 -9.78
N PRO A 167 -5.50 5.14 -9.16
CA PRO A 167 -6.25 6.40 -9.29
C PRO A 167 -5.78 7.50 -8.34
N LEU A 168 -5.02 7.15 -7.29
CA LEU A 168 -4.63 8.11 -6.25
C LEU A 168 -3.21 8.64 -6.49
N PRO A 169 -2.93 9.92 -6.19
CA PRO A 169 -1.62 10.51 -6.43
C PRO A 169 -0.52 9.81 -5.58
N PRO A 170 0.48 9.15 -6.19
CA PRO A 170 1.50 8.40 -5.44
C PRO A 170 2.36 9.27 -4.52
N ALA A 171 2.44 10.58 -4.80
CA ALA A 171 3.15 11.54 -3.98
C ALA A 171 2.46 11.80 -2.61
N ARG A 172 1.17 11.48 -2.49
CA ARG A 172 0.37 11.71 -1.28
C ARG A 172 -0.26 10.46 -0.68
N CYS A 173 -0.41 9.41 -1.49
CA CYS A 173 -1.06 8.17 -1.08
C CYS A 173 -0.04 7.03 -1.05
N GLU A 174 0.28 6.56 0.17
CA GLU A 174 1.06 5.35 0.33
C GLU A 174 0.17 4.11 0.18
N VAL A 175 0.69 3.08 -0.47
CA VAL A 175 0.00 1.79 -0.54
C VAL A 175 0.69 0.78 0.35
N TRP A 176 -0.10 0.09 1.16
CA TRP A 176 0.35 -0.90 2.11
C TRP A 176 -0.36 -2.23 1.85
N VAL A 177 0.35 -3.33 2.02
CA VAL A 177 -0.19 -4.69 1.86
C VAL A 177 -0.05 -5.41 3.18
N MET A 178 -1.16 -5.89 3.70
CA MET A 178 -1.20 -6.60 4.96
C MET A 178 -1.36 -8.10 4.73
N PRO A 179 -0.85 -8.94 5.66
CA PRO A 179 -1.22 -10.34 5.68
C PRO A 179 -2.74 -10.49 5.81
N SER A 180 -3.29 -11.56 5.24
CA SER A 180 -4.72 -11.83 5.38
C SER A 180 -5.08 -12.04 6.86
N THR A 181 -6.21 -11.49 7.28
CA THR A 181 -6.69 -11.63 8.66
C THR A 181 -7.52 -12.89 8.91
N SER A 182 -7.70 -13.74 7.88
CA SER A 182 -8.62 -14.90 7.87
C SER A 182 -8.13 -16.13 8.64
N GLY A 183 -6.95 -16.10 9.27
CA GLY A 183 -6.40 -17.24 10.00
C GLY A 183 -5.96 -18.43 9.12
N ALA A 184 -6.44 -18.51 7.88
CA ALA A 184 -6.22 -19.62 6.95
C ALA A 184 -4.79 -19.74 6.43
N ALA A 185 -4.00 -18.65 6.47
CA ALA A 185 -2.60 -18.71 6.08
C ALA A 185 -1.75 -19.27 7.22
N ALA A 186 -0.89 -20.23 6.90
CA ALA A 186 0.12 -20.77 7.81
C ALA A 186 1.16 -19.68 8.11
N MET A 187 0.92 -18.93 9.19
CA MET A 187 1.80 -17.90 9.73
C MET A 187 1.50 -17.77 11.22
N THR A 188 2.52 -17.41 11.98
CA THR A 188 2.38 -17.09 13.40
C THR A 188 1.53 -15.84 13.60
N ARG A 189 1.00 -15.67 14.82
CA ARG A 189 0.28 -14.44 15.19
C ARG A 189 1.19 -13.21 15.05
N GLU A 190 2.46 -13.33 15.43
CA GLU A 190 3.40 -12.22 15.41
C GLU A 190 3.71 -11.77 13.98
N GLU A 191 4.00 -12.69 13.07
CA GLU A 191 4.18 -12.39 11.64
C GLU A 191 2.93 -11.75 11.02
N ARG A 192 1.75 -12.15 11.49
CA ARG A 192 0.48 -11.57 11.03
C ARG A 192 0.29 -10.14 11.52
N VAL A 193 0.61 -9.86 12.77
CA VAL A 193 0.32 -8.58 13.45
C VAL A 193 1.41 -7.54 13.21
N SER A 194 2.68 -7.94 13.03
CA SER A 194 3.81 -7.04 12.87
C SER A 194 3.61 -5.98 11.77
N PRO A 195 3.18 -6.32 10.53
CA PRO A 195 2.92 -5.32 9.50
C PRO A 195 1.82 -4.31 9.89
N TRP A 196 0.84 -4.72 10.69
CA TRP A 196 -0.23 -3.84 11.18
C TRP A 196 0.29 -2.90 12.27
N ARG A 197 1.21 -3.34 13.12
CA ARG A 197 1.87 -2.45 14.10
C ARG A 197 2.69 -1.38 13.39
N THR A 198 3.42 -1.74 12.33
CA THR A 198 4.15 -0.76 11.51
C THR A 198 3.19 0.24 10.85
N LEU A 199 2.06 -0.23 10.32
CA LEU A 199 1.02 0.65 9.76
C LEU A 199 0.44 1.59 10.83
N ALA A 200 0.18 1.09 12.04
CA ALA A 200 -0.34 1.89 13.15
C ALA A 200 0.66 2.97 13.56
N ALA A 201 1.94 2.63 13.71
CA ALA A 201 2.99 3.61 14.00
C ALA A 201 3.10 4.67 12.90
N ARG A 202 2.95 4.27 11.62
CA ARG A 202 2.93 5.22 10.50
C ARG A 202 1.73 6.17 10.55
N LEU A 203 0.54 5.65 10.88
CA LEU A 203 -0.68 6.46 11.05
C LEU A 203 -0.54 7.46 12.21
N GLN A 204 0.03 7.04 13.33
CA GLN A 204 0.28 7.90 14.49
C GLN A 204 1.31 9.00 14.16
N ALA A 205 2.38 8.66 13.44
CA ALA A 205 3.41 9.62 13.02
C ALA A 205 2.88 10.69 12.05
N GLU A 206 1.84 10.39 11.27
CA GLU A 206 1.20 11.39 10.40
C GLU A 206 0.38 12.43 11.15
N GLY A 207 0.03 12.14 12.42
CA GLY A 207 -0.92 12.91 13.18
C GLY A 207 -2.35 12.79 12.65
N PRO A 208 -3.35 13.24 13.41
CA PRO A 208 -4.67 13.47 12.85
C PRO A 208 -4.51 14.42 11.66
N CYS A 209 -5.22 14.15 10.57
CA CYS A 209 -5.36 15.13 9.51
C CYS A 209 -6.01 16.34 10.16
N ALA A 210 -5.21 17.33 10.55
CA ALA A 210 -5.73 18.60 10.99
C ALA A 210 -6.50 19.10 9.78
N ALA A 211 -7.82 18.99 9.84
CA ALA A 211 -8.70 19.77 8.98
C ALA A 211 -8.45 21.22 9.39
N VAL A 212 -7.29 21.76 9.00
CA VAL A 212 -6.92 23.13 9.31
C VAL A 212 -7.92 23.98 8.54
N PRO A 213 -8.80 24.73 9.21
CA PRO A 213 -9.68 25.65 8.52
C PRO A 213 -8.77 26.65 7.79
N GLY A 214 -8.80 26.64 6.45
CA GLY A 214 -8.06 27.60 5.62
C GLY A 214 -6.76 27.12 4.96
N ALA A 215 -6.28 25.88 5.19
CA ALA A 215 -5.05 25.39 4.55
C ALA A 215 -5.32 24.68 3.21
N CYS A 216 -6.00 25.35 2.29
CA CYS A 216 -6.07 24.89 0.90
C CYS A 216 -5.33 25.87 -0.03
N ALA A 217 -4.04 26.06 0.21
CA ALA A 217 -3.15 26.65 -0.79
C ALA A 217 -2.71 25.54 -1.76
N CYS A 218 -3.56 25.20 -2.72
CA CYS A 218 -3.17 24.37 -3.86
C CYS A 218 -2.22 25.18 -4.75
N VAL A 219 -0.92 25.20 -4.41
CA VAL A 219 0.11 25.71 -5.33
C VAL A 219 0.19 24.73 -6.50
N SER A 220 -0.36 25.16 -7.63
CA SER A 220 -0.14 24.53 -8.93
C SER A 220 1.20 25.06 -9.45
N THR A 221 2.12 24.15 -9.74
CA THR A 221 3.27 24.38 -10.64
C THR A 221 3.01 23.66 -11.95
#